data_AF-A0A444WRR4-F1
#
_entry.id   AF-A0A444WRR4-F1
#
_cell.length_a   1.000
_cell.length_b   1.000
_cell.length_c   1.000
_cell.angle_alpha   90.00
_cell.angle_beta   90.00
_cell.angle_gamma   90.00
#
_symmetry.space_group_name_H-M   'P 1'
#
loop_
_entity.id
_entity.type
_entity.pdbx_description
1 polymer ?
#
loop_
_entity_poly.entity_id
_entity_poly.type
_entity_poly.pdbx_seq_one_letter_code
_entity_poly.pdbx_strand_id
1 'polypeptide(L)' 'MAEETKILVLGPTGAIGRHIVWASVKAGHPTFTLVRKNAVAIPKPTLITAANPESKEQLLESYQKSGVTLLEV' A
#
# COMPACT_ATOMS: atom_id res chain seq x y z
N MET A 1 -3.15 21.99 -18.92
CA MET A 1 -2.58 21.39 -17.70
C MET A 1 -3.01 19.94 -17.70
N ALA A 2 -2.08 18.98 -17.67
CA ALA A 2 -2.46 17.57 -17.66
C ALA A 2 -3.28 17.32 -16.39
N GLU A 3 -4.48 16.75 -16.54
CA GLU A 3 -5.33 16.41 -15.41
C GLU A 3 -4.60 15.35 -14.57
N GLU A 4 -4.29 15.67 -13.33
CA GLU A 4 -3.52 14.80 -12.45
C GLU A 4 -4.44 13.65 -11.98
N THR A 5 -4.29 12.47 -12.59
CA THR A 5 -5.09 11.29 -12.22
C THR A 5 -4.78 10.88 -10.78
N LYS A 6 -5.76 11.01 -9.90
CA LYS A 6 -5.67 10.58 -8.49
C LYS A 6 -6.06 9.12 -8.38
N ILE A 7 -5.21 8.32 -7.74
CA ILE A 7 -5.40 6.87 -7.63
C ILE A 7 -5.64 6.49 -6.18
N LEU A 8 -6.75 5.79 -5.90
CA LEU A 8 -7.02 5.15 -4.61
C LEU A 8 -6.86 3.64 -4.71
N VAL A 9 -5.97 3.07 -3.92
CA VAL A 9 -5.72 1.62 -3.86
C VAL A 9 -6.38 1.01 -2.62
N LEU A 10 -7.27 0.05 -2.84
CA LEU A 10 -7.88 -0.78 -1.80
C LEU A 10 -7.12 -2.10 -1.68
N GLY A 11 -6.87 -2.54 -0.44
CA GLY A 11 -5.97 -3.68 -0.18
C GLY A 11 -4.49 -3.40 -0.52
N PRO A 12 -3.94 -2.22 -0.15
CA PRO A 12 -2.56 -1.83 -0.51
C PRO A 12 -1.50 -2.75 0.09
N THR A 13 -1.83 -3.48 1.17
CA THR A 13 -0.95 -4.43 1.85
C THR A 13 -1.06 -5.86 1.32
N GLY A 14 -1.92 -6.10 0.32
CA GLY A 14 -2.06 -7.42 -0.32
C GLY A 14 -0.87 -7.75 -1.22
N ALA A 15 -0.75 -9.02 -1.61
CA ALA A 15 0.36 -9.51 -2.44
C ALA A 15 0.55 -8.71 -3.74
N ILE A 16 -0.55 -8.34 -4.40
CA ILE A 16 -0.52 -7.53 -5.63
C ILE A 16 -0.65 -6.03 -5.33
N GLY A 17 -1.50 -5.67 -4.36
CA GLY A 17 -1.79 -4.28 -4.01
C GLY A 17 -0.53 -3.47 -3.75
N ARG A 18 0.48 -4.08 -3.13
CA ARG A 18 1.76 -3.41 -2.87
C ARG A 18 2.47 -2.92 -4.14
N HIS A 19 2.42 -3.71 -5.21
CA HIS A 19 3.12 -3.40 -6.46
C HIS A 19 2.37 -2.32 -7.23
N ILE A 20 1.04 -2.31 -7.14
CA ILE A 20 0.19 -1.27 -7.72
C ILE A 20 0.51 0.08 -7.09
N VAL A 21 0.63 0.15 -5.76
CA VAL A 21 1.02 1.39 -5.06
C VAL A 21 2.37 1.89 -5.57
N TRP A 22 3.38 1.02 -5.64
CA TRP A 22 4.70 1.41 -6.12
C TRP A 22 4.73 1.83 -7.58
N ALA A 23 3.95 1.18 -8.45
CA ALA A 23 3.82 1.58 -9.84
C ALA A 23 3.18 2.97 -9.97
N SER A 24 2.11 3.23 -9.20
CA SER A 24 1.43 4.52 -9.17
C SER A 24 2.36 5.67 -8.74
N VAL A 25 3.13 5.46 -7.66
CA VAL A 25 4.12 6.43 -7.17
C VAL A 25 5.21 6.68 -8.23
N LYS A 26 5.76 5.62 -8.84
CA LYS A 26 6.78 5.74 -9.89
C LYS A 26 6.28 6.43 -11.16
N ALA A 27 4.99 6.28 -11.47
CA ALA A 27 4.34 6.98 -12.57
C ALA A 27 4.04 8.45 -12.25
N GLY A 28 4.32 8.92 -11.03
CA GLY A 28 4.11 10.30 -10.61
C GLY A 28 2.64 10.64 -10.30
N HIS A 29 1.79 9.64 -10.08
CA HIS A 29 0.38 9.88 -9.76
C HIS A 29 0.19 10.14 -8.26
N PRO A 30 -0.62 11.15 -7.86
CA PRO A 30 -1.07 11.31 -6.50
C PRO A 30 -1.76 10.03 -6.01
N THR A 31 -1.13 9.33 -5.06
CA THR A 31 -1.51 7.98 -4.65
C THR A 31 -2.08 7.98 -3.24
N PHE A 32 -3.28 7.42 -3.10
CA PHE A 32 -4.02 7.25 -1.86
C PHE A 32 -4.19 5.76 -1.59
N THR A 33 -4.15 5.37 -0.33
CA THR A 33 -4.27 3.96 0.08
C THR A 33 -5.24 3.85 1.24
N LEU A 34 -6.18 2.91 1.17
CA LEU A 34 -7.12 2.66 2.26
C LEU A 34 -6.61 1.53 3.15
N VAL A 35 -6.44 1.81 4.44
CA VAL A 35 -5.95 0.83 5.41
C VAL A 35 -6.90 0.74 6.60
N ARG A 36 -7.12 -0.48 7.08
CA ARG A 36 -7.88 -0.71 8.32
C ARG A 36 -6.95 -0.52 9.52
N LYS A 37 -7.38 0.31 10.49
CA LYS A 37 -6.61 0.65 11.70
C LYS A 37 -6.38 -0.56 12.62
N ASN A 38 -7.45 -1.31 12.88
CA ASN A 38 -7.40 -2.57 13.62
C ASN A 38 -7.27 -3.73 12.63
N ALA A 39 -6.03 -4.12 12.30
CA ALA A 39 -5.80 -5.39 11.64
C ALA A 39 -6.17 -6.50 12.62
N VAL A 40 -7.16 -7.32 12.28
CA VAL A 40 -7.24 -8.64 12.90
C VAL A 40 -5.88 -9.29 12.60
N ALA A 41 -5.18 -9.76 13.63
CA ALA A 41 -3.97 -10.55 13.45
C ALA A 41 -4.38 -11.86 12.76
N ILE A 42 -4.51 -11.82 11.44
CA ILE A 42 -4.74 -13.00 10.63
C ILE A 42 -3.39 -13.73 10.65
N PRO A 43 -3.31 -14.99 11.12
CA PRO A 43 -2.09 -15.76 11.00
C PRO A 43 -1.63 -15.67 9.55
N LYS A 44 -0.37 -15.25 9.33
CA LYS A 44 0.20 -15.00 8.00
C LYS A 44 -0.27 -16.12 7.06
N PRO A 45 -1.01 -15.83 5.98
CA PRO A 45 -1.32 -16.85 5.00
C PRO A 45 0.01 -17.48 4.58
N THR A 46 0.14 -18.79 4.80
CA THR A 46 1.38 -19.57 4.66
C THR A 46 1.99 -19.48 3.25
N LEU A 47 1.27 -18.88 2.30
CA LEU A 47 1.65 -18.72 0.90
C LEU A 47 2.45 -17.44 0.59
N ILE A 48 2.61 -16.50 1.54
CA ILE A 48 3.24 -15.17 1.28
C ILE A 48 4.51 -14.91 2.11
N THR A 49 5.19 -15.94 2.60
CA THR A 49 6.47 -15.81 3.32
C THR A 49 7.68 -15.69 2.39
N ALA A 50 7.53 -15.77 1.06
CA ALA A 50 8.64 -16.03 0.15
C ALA A 50 9.28 -14.83 -0.58
N ALA A 51 8.79 -13.59 -0.46
CA ALA A 51 9.36 -12.48 -1.24
C ALA A 51 9.86 -11.29 -0.39
N ASN A 52 9.10 -10.85 0.62
CA ASN A 52 9.47 -9.69 1.42
C ASN A 52 9.20 -9.95 2.91
N PRO A 53 10.22 -9.87 3.78
CA PRO A 53 10.08 -10.11 5.22
C PRO A 53 9.44 -8.93 5.98
N GLU A 54 9.08 -7.85 5.28
CA GLU A 54 8.58 -6.63 5.91
C GLU A 54 7.19 -6.83 6.53
N SER A 55 7.01 -6.28 7.73
CA SER A 55 5.72 -6.27 8.40
C SER A 55 4.76 -5.29 7.72
N LYS A 56 3.46 -5.41 8.02
CA LYS A 56 2.45 -4.48 7.53
C LYS A 56 2.84 -3.04 7.88
N GLU A 57 3.30 -2.81 9.10
CA GLU A 57 3.69 -1.50 9.64
C GLU A 57 4.87 -0.91 8.88
N GLN A 58 5.91 -1.72 8.63
CA GLN A 58 7.09 -1.30 7.85
C GLN A 58 6.73 -0.89 6.41
N LEU A 59 5.77 -1.60 5.79
CA LEU A 59 5.27 -1.26 4.47
C LEU A 59 4.52 0.08 4.49
N LEU A 60 3.67 0.32 5.49
CA LEU A 60 2.92 1.58 5.62
C LEU A 60 3.82 2.78 5.92
N GLU A 61 4.86 2.62 6.72
CA GLU A 61 5.88 3.66 6.92
C GLU A 61 6.60 4.01 5.60
N SER A 62 6.91 2.98 4.80
CA SER A 62 7.57 3.16 3.50
C SER A 62 6.68 3.94 2.52
N TYR A 63 5.37 3.70 2.56
CA TYR A 63 4.39 4.47 1.78
C TYR A 63 4.37 5.95 2.17
N GLN A 64 4.31 6.26 3.46
CA GLN A 64 4.34 7.65 3.94
C GLN A 64 5.63 8.37 3.51
N LYS A 65 6.79 7.72 3.68
CA LYS A 65 8.09 8.25 3.24
C LYS A 65 8.16 8.54 1.73
N SER A 66 7.34 7.84 0.95
CA SER A 66 7.28 7.97 -0.51
C SER A 66 6.19 8.93 -1.00
N GLY A 67 5.51 9.63 -0.09
CA GLY A 67 4.47 10.61 -0.43
C GLY A 67 3.08 10.02 -0.67
N VAL A 68 2.85 8.75 -0.32
CA VAL A 68 1.52 8.13 -0.39
C VAL A 68 0.66 8.59 0.78
N THR A 69 -0.58 8.98 0.50
CA THR A 69 -1.54 9.35 1.54
C THR A 69 -2.28 8.10 2.06
N LEU A 70 -2.25 7.88 3.37
CA LEU A 70 -2.98 6.80 4.03
C LEU A 70 -4.33 7.31 4.53
N LEU A 71 -5.39 6.62 4.13
CA LEU A 71 -6.76 6.83 4.60
C LEU A 71 -7.11 5.67 5.54
N GLU A 72 -7.54 5.97 6.75
CA GLU A 72 -7.90 4.97 7.75
C GLU A 72 -9.41 4.75 7.80
N VAL A 73 -9.82 3.48 7.92
CA VAL A 73 -11.20 3.04 8.19
C VAL A 73 -11.26 1.99 9.29
#